data_AF-X1CEZ9-F1
#
_entry.id   AF-X1CEZ9-F1
#
_cell.length_a   1.000
_cell.length_b   1.000
_cell.length_c   1.000
_cell.angle_alpha   90.00
_cell.angle_beta   90.00
_cell.angle_gamma   90.00
#
_symmetry.space_group_name_H-M   'P 1'
#
loop_
_entity.id
_entity.type
_entity.pdbx_description
1 polymer ?
#
loop_
_entity_poly.entity_id
_entity_poly.type
_entity_poly.pdbx_seq_one_letter_code
_entity_poly.pdbx_strand_id
1 'polypeptide(L)'
;MLEEDWIIKWKIVIDKISHLIERDGKEMVILNVKAQIDSKRQFEQYQKTCESVKDRFEAVVTTSLPGEERIFWPNKDVQFYIKEGVEKIQSTGNFEIIQKI
;
A
#
# COMPACT_ATOMS: atom_id res chain seq x y z
N MET A 1 21.26 -8.67 -4.70
CA MET A 1 20.13 -8.59 -5.65
C MET A 1 18.77 -8.74 -4.96
N LEU A 2 18.62 -8.41 -3.67
CA LEU A 2 17.33 -8.49 -2.95
C LEU A 2 16.48 -7.21 -3.12
N GLU A 3 17.12 -6.04 -3.32
CA GLU A 3 16.41 -4.76 -3.48
C GLU A 3 15.60 -4.68 -4.79
N GLU A 4 16.11 -5.24 -5.89
CA GLU A 4 15.45 -5.17 -7.20
C GLU A 4 14.13 -5.95 -7.24
N ASP A 5 14.07 -7.11 -6.58
CA ASP A 5 12.88 -7.97 -6.56
C ASP A 5 11.69 -7.33 -5.81
N TRP A 6 11.97 -6.58 -4.74
CA TRP A 6 10.92 -5.96 -3.94
C TRP A 6 10.31 -4.74 -4.64
N ILE A 7 11.13 -3.95 -5.33
CA ILE A 7 10.67 -2.82 -6.13
C ILE A 7 9.75 -3.31 -7.26
N ILE A 8 10.11 -4.41 -7.93
CA ILE A 8 9.29 -5.01 -8.99
C ILE A 8 7.92 -5.46 -8.45
N LYS A 9 7.90 -6.13 -7.31
CA LYS A 9 6.66 -6.59 -6.66
C LYS A 9 5.72 -5.45 -6.32
N TRP A 10 6.24 -4.32 -5.83
CA TRP A 10 5.42 -3.15 -5.53
C TRP A 10 4.88 -2.46 -6.76
N LYS A 11 5.71 -2.36 -7.81
CA LYS A 11 5.28 -1.81 -9.09
C LYS A 11 4.07 -2.57 -9.63
N ILE A 12 4.05 -3.91 -9.55
CA ILE A 12 2.92 -4.72 -9.98
C ILE A 12 1.62 -4.37 -9.21
N VAL A 13 1.69 -4.25 -7.89
CA VAL A 13 0.52 -3.93 -7.06
C VAL A 13 -0.01 -2.52 -7.40
N ILE A 14 0.88 -1.53 -7.47
CA ILE A 14 0.51 -0.14 -7.79
C ILE A 14 -0.05 -0.06 -9.20
N ASP A 15 0.57 -0.71 -10.18
CA ASP A 15 0.11 -0.72 -11.57
C ASP A 15 -1.32 -1.28 -11.66
N LYS A 16 -1.61 -2.41 -10.99
CA LYS A 16 -2.95 -3.00 -11.00
C LYS A 16 -4.00 -2.13 -10.32
N ILE A 17 -3.67 -1.51 -9.18
CA ILE A 17 -4.57 -0.54 -8.54
C ILE A 17 -4.85 0.64 -9.48
N SER A 18 -3.81 1.16 -10.13
CA SER A 18 -3.93 2.27 -11.09
C SER A 18 -4.88 1.93 -12.24
N HIS A 19 -4.73 0.74 -12.85
CA HIS A 19 -5.63 0.30 -13.92
C HIS A 19 -7.09 0.15 -13.45
N LEU A 20 -7.32 -0.32 -12.22
CA LEU A 20 -8.67 -0.42 -11.67
C LEU A 20 -9.31 0.95 -11.47
N ILE A 21 -8.54 1.95 -11.03
CA ILE A 21 -9.01 3.33 -10.81
C ILE A 21 -9.26 4.04 -12.15
N GLU A 22 -8.36 3.88 -13.13
CA GLU A 22 -8.51 4.47 -14.47
C GLU A 22 -9.75 3.96 -15.20
N ARG A 23 -10.11 2.69 -15.02
CA ARG A 23 -11.36 2.12 -15.56
C ARG A 23 -12.61 2.81 -15.02
N ASP A 24 -12.55 3.37 -13.81
CA ASP A 24 -13.63 4.13 -13.19
C ASP A 24 -13.56 5.63 -13.54
N GLY A 25 -12.60 6.05 -14.38
CA GLY A 25 -12.42 7.44 -14.80
C GLY A 25 -11.93 8.38 -13.69
N LYS A 26 -11.28 7.82 -12.67
CA LYS A 26 -10.76 8.58 -11.51
C LYS A 26 -9.25 8.74 -11.59
N GLU A 27 -8.73 9.74 -10.88
CA GLU A 27 -7.29 9.92 -10.68
C GLU A 27 -6.85 9.29 -9.36
N MET A 28 -5.65 8.71 -9.34
CA MET A 28 -5.04 8.12 -8.15
C MET A 28 -3.93 9.02 -7.59
N VAL A 29 -3.92 9.20 -6.27
CA VAL A 29 -2.82 9.88 -5.57
C VAL A 29 -2.01 8.88 -4.75
N ILE A 30 -0.68 8.88 -4.91
CA ILE A 30 0.23 8.04 -4.11
C ILE A 30 0.82 8.88 -2.98
N LEU A 31 0.62 8.44 -1.74
CA LEU A 31 1.14 9.09 -0.54
C LEU A 31 2.16 8.19 0.16
N ASN A 32 3.41 8.62 0.21
CA ASN A 32 4.47 7.88 0.89
C ASN A 32 4.72 8.43 2.31
N VAL A 33 4.48 7.60 3.32
CA VAL A 33 4.83 7.89 4.72
C VAL A 33 6.28 7.44 4.95
N LYS A 34 7.19 8.42 5.04
CA LYS A 34 8.62 8.17 5.14
C LYS A 34 8.98 7.41 6.43
N ALA A 35 9.95 6.50 6.30
CA ALA A 35 10.55 5.79 7.42
C ALA A 35 11.07 6.77 8.49
N GLN A 36 10.84 6.42 9.76
CA GLN A 36 11.36 7.16 10.91
C GLN A 36 12.14 6.24 11.83
N ILE A 37 13.03 6.84 12.63
CA ILE A 37 13.76 6.13 13.68
C ILE A 37 12.78 5.49 14.68
N ASP A 38 11.69 6.20 15.01
CA ASP A 38 10.63 5.69 15.86
C ASP A 38 9.55 5.00 15.04
N SER A 39 9.59 3.66 15.02
CA SER A 39 8.66 2.81 14.28
C SER A 39 7.22 2.92 14.79
N LYS A 40 7.02 3.17 16.08
CA LYS A 40 5.68 3.36 16.66
C LYS A 40 5.07 4.66 16.15
N ARG A 41 5.84 5.75 16.20
CA ARG A 41 5.41 7.05 15.68
C ARG A 41 5.15 7.00 14.18
N GLN A 42 5.97 6.30 13.41
CA GLN A 42 5.74 6.08 11.99
C GLN A 42 4.42 5.33 11.74
N PHE A 43 4.16 4.25 12.49
CA PHE A 43 2.93 3.48 12.35
C PHE A 43 1.69 4.33 12.67
N GLU A 44 1.75 5.14 13.73
CA GLU A 44 0.67 6.08 14.07
C GLU A 44 0.43 7.12 12.96
N GLN A 45 1.49 7.66 12.36
CA GLN A 45 1.37 8.58 11.22
C GLN A 45 0.80 7.92 9.98
N TYR A 46 1.22 6.68 9.71
CA TYR A 46 0.67 5.87 8.64
C TYR A 46 -0.83 5.68 8.81
N GLN A 47 -1.28 5.24 9.99
CA GLN A 47 -2.71 5.08 10.28
C GLN A 47 -3.47 6.40 10.12
N LYS A 48 -2.96 7.51 10.69
CA LYS A 48 -3.59 8.83 10.55
C LYS A 48 -3.70 9.27 9.09
N THR A 49 -2.69 8.98 8.27
CA THR A 49 -2.70 9.30 6.84
C THR A 49 -3.79 8.50 6.13
N CYS A 50 -3.88 7.20 6.39
CA CYS A 50 -4.88 6.31 5.82
C CYS A 50 -6.32 6.78 6.14
N GLU A 51 -6.60 7.08 7.41
CA GLU A 51 -7.92 7.58 7.83
C GLU A 51 -8.25 8.95 7.21
N SER A 52 -7.25 9.81 7.05
CA SER A 52 -7.48 11.16 6.52
C SER A 52 -7.91 11.19 5.05
N VAL A 53 -7.66 10.11 4.28
CA VAL A 53 -7.92 10.04 2.84
C VAL A 53 -9.02 9.05 2.45
N LYS A 54 -9.43 8.13 3.34
CA LYS A 54 -10.34 7.00 3.07
C LYS A 54 -11.60 7.38 2.27
N ASP A 55 -12.20 8.51 2.62
CA ASP A 55 -13.48 8.96 2.05
C ASP A 55 -13.36 10.24 1.21
N ARG A 56 -12.14 10.63 0.82
CA ARG A 56 -11.90 11.91 0.12
C ARG A 56 -11.59 11.76 -1.37
N PHE A 57 -10.66 10.87 -1.70
CA PHE A 57 -10.20 10.63 -3.07
C PHE A 57 -9.54 9.25 -3.16
N GLU A 58 -9.32 8.76 -4.37
CA GLU A 58 -8.60 7.50 -4.58
C GLU A 58 -7.13 7.70 -4.23
N ALA A 59 -6.72 7.13 -3.09
CA ALA A 59 -5.38 7.23 -2.58
C ALA A 59 -4.77 5.86 -2.37
N VAL A 60 -3.47 5.75 -2.62
CA VAL A 60 -2.66 4.61 -2.19
C VAL A 60 -1.60 5.14 -1.22
N VAL A 61 -1.61 4.61 0.01
CA VAL A 61 -0.68 5.00 1.07
C VAL A 61 0.38 3.93 1.21
N THR A 62 1.65 4.32 1.13
CA THR A 62 2.81 3.41 1.27
C THR A 62 3.61 3.73 2.52
N THR A 63 4.24 2.73 3.14
CA THR A 63 5.17 2.93 4.25
C THR A 63 6.15 1.76 4.38
N SER A 64 7.33 2.05 4.93
CA SER A 64 8.42 1.09 5.16
C SER A 64 8.70 0.96 6.65
N LEU A 65 8.12 -0.05 7.31
CA LEU A 65 8.33 -0.33 8.74
C LEU A 65 9.55 -1.25 8.92
N PRO A 66 10.17 -1.31 10.11
CA PRO A 66 11.25 -2.25 10.37
C PRO A 66 10.83 -3.71 10.08
N GLY A 67 11.49 -4.32 9.09
CA GLY A 67 11.22 -5.69 8.64
C GLY A 67 9.90 -5.86 7.88
N GLU A 68 9.22 -4.79 7.46
CA GLU A 68 7.93 -4.89 6.77
C GLU A 68 7.60 -3.68 5.88
N GLU A 69 7.34 -3.94 4.61
CA GLU A 69 6.85 -2.94 3.65
C GLU A 69 5.34 -3.06 3.49
N ARG A 70 4.62 -1.93 3.37
CA ARG A 70 3.15 -1.91 3.24
C ARG A 70 2.66 -0.96 2.16
N ILE A 71 1.58 -1.38 1.50
CA ILE A 71 0.72 -0.56 0.67
C ILE A 71 -0.73 -0.73 1.15
N PHE A 72 -1.46 0.37 1.31
CA PHE A 72 -2.88 0.36 1.61
C PHE A 72 -3.64 1.23 0.62
N TRP A 73 -4.76 0.71 0.12
CA TRP A 73 -5.75 1.45 -0.65
C TRP A 73 -6.95 1.70 0.27
N PRO A 74 -7.00 2.87 0.93
CA PRO A 74 -7.97 3.10 2.00
C PRO A 74 -9.42 3.04 1.51
N ASN A 75 -9.70 3.60 0.33
CA ASN A 75 -11.05 3.65 -0.22
C ASN A 75 -11.67 2.26 -0.42
N LYS A 76 -10.85 1.26 -0.75
CA LYS A 76 -11.31 -0.12 -0.95
C LYS A 76 -11.09 -1.01 0.25
N ASP A 77 -10.48 -0.49 1.32
CA ASP A 77 -10.12 -1.24 2.51
C ASP A 77 -9.26 -2.47 2.16
N VAL A 78 -8.21 -2.27 1.37
CA VAL A 78 -7.29 -3.34 0.93
C VAL A 78 -5.86 -3.00 1.28
N GLN A 79 -5.19 -3.90 2.01
CA GLN A 79 -3.78 -3.77 2.36
C GLN A 79 -2.95 -4.92 1.76
N PHE A 80 -1.79 -4.59 1.21
CA PHE A 80 -0.73 -5.51 0.81
C PHE A 80 0.52 -5.25 1.64
N TYR A 81 1.25 -6.30 2.00
CA TYR A 81 2.48 -6.19 2.79
C TYR A 81 3.46 -7.33 2.50
N ILE A 82 4.75 -7.05 2.65
CA ILE A 82 5.84 -8.03 2.56
C ILE A 82 6.66 -7.91 3.84
N LYS A 83 6.89 -9.05 4.50
CA LYS A 83 7.77 -9.13 5.68
C LYS A 83 9.16 -9.59 5.26
N GLU A 84 10.19 -9.11 5.95
CA GLU A 84 11.56 -9.57 5.77
C GLU A 84 11.63 -11.09 5.99
N GLY A 85 12.36 -11.78 5.12
CA GLY A 85 12.43 -13.25 5.10
C GLY A 85 11.22 -13.95 4.48
N VAL A 86 10.20 -13.21 4.00
CA VAL A 86 9.05 -13.76 3.29
C VAL A 86 9.07 -13.33 1.83
N GLU A 87 9.11 -14.30 0.91
CA GLU A 87 9.15 -13.99 -0.53
C GLU A 87 7.78 -13.58 -1.12
N LYS A 88 6.68 -13.92 -0.45
CA LYS A 88 5.33 -13.72 -0.98
C LYS A 88 4.70 -12.42 -0.44
N ILE A 89 4.00 -11.71 -1.32
CA ILE A 89 3.11 -10.61 -0.94
C ILE A 89 1.94 -11.20 -0.15
N GLN A 90 1.67 -10.61 1.01
CA GLN A 90 0.52 -10.92 1.85
C GLN A 90 -0.54 -9.82 1.68
N SER A 91 -1.81 -10.17 1.86
CA SER A 91 -2.93 -9.25 1.68
C SER A 91 -3.99 -9.43 2.76
N THR A 92 -4.73 -8.36 3.07
CA THR A 92 -5.88 -8.38 3.99
C THR A 92 -6.90 -7.31 3.61
N GLY A 93 -8.16 -7.49 4.03
CA GLY A 93 -9.25 -6.55 3.78
C GLY A 93 -10.27 -7.08 2.78
N ASN A 94 -10.75 -6.22 1.88
CA ASN A 94 -11.80 -6.55 0.92
C ASN A 94 -11.36 -7.65 -0.07
N PHE A 95 -11.89 -8.86 0.12
CA PHE A 95 -11.55 -10.05 -0.66
C PHE A 95 -11.83 -9.90 -2.16
N GLU A 96 -12.97 -9.31 -2.54
CA GLU A 96 -13.35 -9.17 -3.95
C GLU A 96 -12.42 -8.23 -4.72
N ILE A 97 -11.88 -7.21 -4.04
CA ILE A 97 -10.91 -6.29 -4.63
C ILE A 97 -9.53 -6.94 -4.67
N ILE A 98 -9.14 -7.66 -3.62
CA ILE A 98 -7.87 -8.41 -3.60
C ILE A 98 -7.80 -9.38 -4.77
N GLN A 99 -8.87 -10.11 -5.09
CA GLN A 99 -8.87 -11.05 -6.24
C GLN A 99 -8.69 -10.38 -7.60
N LYS A 100 -8.97 -9.08 -7.72
CA LYS A 100 -8.79 -8.30 -8.95
C LYS A 100 -7.36 -7.77 -9.12
N ILE A 101 -6.56 -7.81 -8.05
CA ILE A 101 -5.16 -7.36 -7.98
C ILE A 101 -4.26 -8.60 -7.95
#